data_AF-A0A821PH64-F1
#
_entry.id   AF-A0A821PH64-F1
#
_cell.length_a   1.000
_cell.length_b   1.000
_cell.length_c   1.000
_cell.angle_alpha   90.00
_cell.angle_beta   90.00
_cell.angle_gamma   90.00
#
_symmetry.space_group_name_H-M   'P 1'
#
loop_
_entity.id
_entity.type
_entity.pdbx_description
1 polymer ?
#
loop_
_entity_poly.entity_id
_entity_poly.type
_entity_poly.pdbx_seq_one_letter_code
_entity_poly.pdbx_strand_id
1 'polypeptide(L)'
;NAEINKNYALCDTYPDILVLPSSFDISRLQRVADFRSRNRIPVLSWYSRETYATITRSSQPLTGLANRTCEDDIELLRKIADANVNQGFKLVILDARPKVNAMANMANGGGYEDYPNCELEFHNIQNIHVMRE
;
A
#
# COMPACT_ATOMS: atom_id res chain seq x y z
N ASN A 1 7.49 -0.72 17.96
CA ASN A 1 6.99 -1.68 16.94
C ASN A 1 5.87 -2.60 17.41
N ALA A 2 5.31 -2.45 18.60
CA ALA A 2 4.01 -3.03 18.94
C ALA A 2 3.18 -1.92 19.57
N GLU A 3 1.87 -1.93 19.37
CA GLU A 3 0.86 -0.97 19.85
C GLU A 3 0.27 0.02 18.84
N ILE A 4 0.79 0.13 17.62
CA ILE A 4 0.27 1.09 16.62
C ILE A 4 -1.21 0.85 16.28
N ASN A 5 -1.60 -0.41 16.09
CA ASN A 5 -2.99 -0.79 15.83
C ASN A 5 -3.63 -1.50 17.03
N LYS A 6 -3.18 -1.20 18.25
CA LYS A 6 -3.76 -1.77 19.47
C LYS A 6 -5.23 -1.38 19.57
N ASN A 7 -6.08 -2.32 19.97
CA ASN A 7 -7.53 -2.16 20.00
C ASN A 7 -8.11 -1.76 18.63
N TYR A 8 -7.40 -2.10 17.55
CA TYR A 8 -7.76 -1.77 16.18
C TYR A 8 -7.99 -0.28 15.89
N ALA A 9 -7.29 0.59 16.63
CA ALA A 9 -7.50 2.04 16.57
C ALA A 9 -7.08 2.69 15.23
N LEU A 10 -6.05 2.15 14.57
CA LEU A 10 -5.60 2.67 13.28
C LEU A 10 -6.45 2.11 12.13
N CYS A 11 -6.68 0.79 12.14
CA CYS A 11 -7.45 0.06 11.14
C CYS A 11 -8.16 -1.14 11.80
N ASP A 12 -9.50 -1.04 11.86
CA ASP A 12 -10.43 -2.01 12.43
C ASP A 12 -10.45 -3.38 11.73
N THR A 13 -9.97 -3.42 10.49
CA THR A 13 -9.96 -4.62 9.63
C THR A 13 -8.56 -5.22 9.44
N TYR A 14 -7.57 -4.73 10.18
CA TYR A 14 -6.20 -5.24 10.24
C TYR A 14 -5.92 -5.92 11.59
N PRO A 15 -4.88 -6.77 11.69
CA PRO A 15 -4.48 -7.36 12.97
C PRO A 15 -3.93 -6.30 13.94
N ASP A 16 -3.88 -6.63 15.22
CA ASP A 16 -3.33 -5.74 16.27
C ASP A 16 -1.82 -5.45 16.07
N ILE A 17 -1.10 -6.40 15.46
CA ILE A 17 0.34 -6.30 15.22
C ILE A 17 0.58 -6.04 13.74
N LEU A 18 1.19 -4.88 13.44
CA LEU A 18 1.60 -4.47 12.10
C LEU A 18 3.12 -4.38 12.05
N VAL A 19 3.71 -4.92 10.99
CA VAL A 19 5.15 -4.85 10.75
C VAL A 19 5.43 -3.85 9.63
N LEU A 20 6.25 -2.85 9.96
CA LEU A 20 6.61 -1.71 9.12
C LEU A 20 8.14 -1.57 9.07
N PRO A 21 8.71 -0.86 8.08
CA PRO A 21 10.13 -0.52 8.08
C PRO A 21 10.52 0.22 9.36
N SER A 22 11.60 -0.22 10.02
CA SER A 22 12.08 0.40 11.27
C SER A 22 12.57 1.84 11.10
N SER A 23 12.90 2.24 9.87
CA SER A 23 13.36 3.57 9.49
C SER A 23 12.25 4.57 9.18
N PHE A 24 10.98 4.15 9.22
CA PHE A 24 9.82 5.03 9.03
C PHE A 24 9.40 5.69 10.34
N ASP A 25 9.09 6.98 10.31
CA ASP A 25 8.58 7.72 11.47
C ASP A 25 7.10 7.41 11.71
N ILE A 26 6.83 6.65 12.78
CA ILE A 26 5.50 6.19 13.18
C ILE A 26 4.54 7.35 13.46
N SER A 27 5.02 8.54 13.86
CA SER A 27 4.15 9.71 14.11
C SER A 27 3.38 10.17 12.87
N ARG A 28 3.86 9.77 11.67
CA ARG A 28 3.31 10.12 10.36
C ARG A 28 2.27 9.13 9.86
N LEU A 29 2.12 8.00 10.55
CA LEU A 29 1.34 6.87 10.06
C LEU A 29 -0.15 7.15 9.96
N GLN A 30 -0.70 8.02 10.82
CA GLN A 30 -2.10 8.42 10.73
C GLN A 30 -2.42 9.07 9.37
N ARG A 31 -1.52 9.89 8.83
CA ARG A 31 -1.72 10.53 7.52
C ARG A 31 -1.69 9.52 6.37
N VAL A 32 -0.89 8.47 6.50
CA VAL A 32 -0.88 7.32 5.56
C VAL A 32 -2.19 6.54 5.65
N ALA A 33 -2.66 6.28 6.86
CA ALA A 33 -3.92 5.59 7.11
C ALA A 33 -5.09 6.36 6.49
N ASP A 34 -5.20 7.66 6.74
CA ASP A 34 -6.26 8.51 6.19
C ASP A 34 -6.24 8.57 4.66
N PHE A 35 -5.09 8.31 4.03
CA PHE A 35 -4.93 8.28 2.58
C PHE A 35 -5.18 6.90 1.94
N ARG A 36 -5.24 5.83 2.73
CA ARG A 36 -5.48 4.46 2.26
C ARG A 36 -6.92 4.06 2.57
N SER A 37 -7.64 3.51 1.59
CA SER A 37 -9.05 3.13 1.78
C SER A 37 -9.23 2.20 3.00
N ARG A 38 -10.13 2.58 3.92
CA ARG A 38 -10.37 1.87 5.20
C ARG A 38 -9.12 1.77 6.09
N ASN A 39 -8.18 2.71 5.96
CA ASN A 39 -6.96 2.79 6.74
C ASN A 39 -6.03 1.59 6.59
N ARG A 40 -6.17 0.82 5.51
CA ARG A 40 -5.39 -0.41 5.24
C ARG A 40 -4.04 -0.05 4.62
N ILE A 41 -3.15 0.47 5.46
CA ILE A 41 -1.80 0.91 5.09
C ILE A 41 -0.91 -0.23 4.56
N PRO A 42 0.15 0.07 3.78
CA PRO A 42 1.17 -0.92 3.41
C PRO A 42 1.82 -1.59 4.63
N VAL A 43 1.63 -2.90 4.77
CA VAL A 43 2.21 -3.72 5.87
C VAL A 43 2.84 -5.00 5.34
N LEU A 44 3.89 -5.47 6.01
CA LEU A 44 4.59 -6.72 5.65
C LEU A 44 3.64 -7.93 5.71
N SER A 45 3.69 -8.75 4.67
CA SER A 45 3.03 -10.06 4.62
C SER A 45 4.03 -11.21 4.55
N TRP A 46 5.14 -11.03 3.82
CA TRP A 46 6.18 -12.05 3.67
C TRP A 46 7.55 -11.40 3.47
N TYR A 47 8.61 -12.11 3.87
CA TYR A 47 10.00 -11.67 3.77
C TYR A 47 10.92 -12.83 3.39
N SER A 48 11.77 -12.61 2.38
CA SER A 48 12.80 -13.55 1.95
C SER A 48 14.06 -13.41 2.79
N ARG A 49 14.54 -14.52 3.37
CA ARG A 49 15.84 -14.53 4.07
C ARG A 49 17.04 -14.59 3.13
N GLU A 50 16.84 -14.99 1.88
CA GLU A 50 17.90 -15.12 0.89
C GLU A 50 18.14 -13.80 0.14
N THR A 51 17.05 -13.18 -0.32
CA THR A 51 17.10 -12.00 -1.18
C THR A 51 16.69 -10.71 -0.47
N TYR A 52 16.25 -10.78 0.79
CA TYR A 52 15.75 -9.65 1.57
C TYR A 52 14.51 -8.95 0.97
N ALA A 53 13.95 -9.51 -0.11
CA ALA A 53 12.74 -9.02 -0.74
C ALA A 53 11.52 -9.21 0.17
N THR A 54 10.59 -8.26 0.12
CA THR A 54 9.36 -8.29 0.89
C THR A 54 8.14 -8.34 -0.02
N ILE A 55 7.07 -8.94 0.48
CA ILE A 55 5.72 -8.75 -0.04
C ILE A 55 4.97 -7.94 1.00
N THR A 56 4.52 -6.76 0.62
CA THR A 56 3.65 -5.90 1.43
C THR A 56 2.26 -5.85 0.82
N ARG A 57 1.23 -5.66 1.66
CA ARG A 57 -0.16 -5.53 1.23
C ARG A 57 -0.78 -4.24 1.76
N SER A 58 -1.72 -3.68 1.02
CA SER A 58 -2.48 -2.47 1.37
C SER A 58 -3.84 -2.47 0.67
N SER A 59 -4.65 -1.44 0.93
CA SER A 59 -5.75 -1.04 0.03
C SER A 59 -5.26 -0.03 -1.02
N GLN A 60 -6.13 0.26 -2.00
CA GLN A 60 -5.94 1.38 -2.91
C GLN A 60 -5.72 2.72 -2.17
N PRO A 61 -4.91 3.63 -2.75
CA PRO A 61 -4.80 5.01 -2.30
C PRO A 61 -6.07 5.81 -2.65
N LEU A 62 -6.33 6.88 -1.91
CA LEU A 62 -7.46 7.79 -2.11
C LEU A 62 -7.07 8.99 -2.99
N THR A 63 -6.47 8.73 -4.16
CA THR A 63 -5.98 9.80 -5.05
C THR A 63 -7.13 10.64 -5.62
N GLY A 64 -8.23 9.98 -6.00
CA GLY A 64 -9.41 10.59 -6.62
C GLY A 64 -9.12 11.23 -7.98
N LEU A 65 -10.14 11.86 -8.56
CA LEU A 65 -10.02 12.57 -9.85
C LEU A 65 -9.02 13.74 -9.84
N ALA A 66 -8.75 14.31 -8.66
CA ALA A 66 -7.77 15.38 -8.48
C ALA A 66 -6.32 14.87 -8.44
N ASN A 67 -6.10 13.56 -8.60
CA ASN A 67 -4.80 12.90 -8.52
C ASN A 67 -3.99 13.31 -7.28
N ARG A 68 -4.65 13.33 -6.11
CA ARG A 68 -4.03 13.73 -4.86
C ARG A 68 -2.88 12.78 -4.51
N THR A 69 -1.80 13.35 -3.99
CA THR A 69 -0.67 12.59 -3.45
C THR A 69 -0.59 12.75 -1.94
N CYS A 70 0.11 11.82 -1.28
CA CYS A 70 0.40 11.87 0.14
C CYS A 70 1.90 11.65 0.33
N GLU A 71 2.61 12.66 0.83
CA GLU A 71 4.07 12.59 1.02
C GLU A 71 4.45 11.50 2.02
N ASP A 72 3.64 11.28 3.06
CA ASP A 72 3.87 10.24 4.05
C ASP A 72 3.69 8.83 3.48
N ASP A 73 2.73 8.63 2.56
CA ASP A 73 2.52 7.35 1.87
C ASP A 73 3.68 7.06 0.91
N ILE A 74 4.09 8.07 0.12
CA ILE A 74 5.27 8.00 -0.76
C ILE A 74 6.53 7.66 0.04
N GLU A 75 6.70 8.28 1.21
CA GLU A 75 7.84 7.99 2.06
C GLU A 75 7.78 6.59 2.66
N LEU A 76 6.61 6.11 3.10
CA LEU A 76 6.48 4.74 3.60
C LEU A 76 6.85 3.72 2.51
N LEU A 77 6.36 3.89 1.28
CA LEU A 77 6.71 3.04 0.15
C LEU A 77 8.20 3.11 -0.18
N ARG A 78 8.82 4.30 -0.12
CA ARG A 78 10.27 4.45 -0.26
C ARG A 78 11.01 3.68 0.83
N LYS A 79 10.60 3.77 2.10
CA LYS A 79 11.22 3.02 3.20
C LYS A 79 11.05 1.51 3.06
N ILE A 80 9.95 1.04 2.47
CA ILE A 80 9.77 -0.38 2.12
C ILE A 80 10.79 -0.80 1.06
N ALA A 81 10.98 0.01 0.02
CA ALA A 81 11.98 -0.26 -1.01
C ALA A 81 13.41 -0.27 -0.44
N ASP A 82 13.77 0.75 0.35
CA ASP A 82 15.09 0.93 0.96
C ASP A 82 15.40 -0.14 2.02
N ALA A 83 14.39 -0.83 2.56
CA ALA A 83 14.60 -1.91 3.53
C ALA A 83 15.22 -3.16 2.90
N ASN A 84 15.17 -3.31 1.57
CA ASN A 84 15.91 -4.34 0.87
C ASN A 84 17.37 -3.89 0.68
N VAL A 85 18.30 -4.62 1.29
CA VAL A 85 19.74 -4.31 1.25
C VAL A 85 20.35 -4.45 -0.15
N ASN A 86 19.69 -5.20 -1.04
CA ASN A 86 20.12 -5.35 -2.42
C ASN A 86 19.69 -4.11 -3.22
N GLN A 87 20.68 -3.31 -3.64
CA GLN A 87 20.46 -2.08 -4.40
C GLN A 87 20.08 -2.37 -5.86
N GLY A 88 19.50 -1.36 -6.53
CA GLY A 88 19.23 -1.38 -7.98
C GLY A 88 17.86 -1.92 -8.38
N PHE A 89 17.05 -2.38 -7.42
CA PHE A 89 15.66 -2.79 -7.66
C PHE A 89 14.70 -1.65 -7.33
N LYS A 90 13.72 -1.42 -8.20
CA LYS A 90 12.60 -0.52 -7.91
C LYS A 90 11.50 -1.28 -7.17
N LEU A 91 10.70 -0.56 -6.40
CA LEU A 91 9.49 -1.11 -5.81
C LEU A 91 8.48 -1.40 -6.92
N VAL A 92 8.00 -2.64 -7.00
CA VAL A 92 6.93 -3.01 -7.93
C VAL A 92 5.60 -3.04 -7.16
N ILE A 93 4.62 -2.28 -7.64
CA ILE A 93 3.26 -2.21 -7.14
C ILE A 93 2.39 -3.03 -8.09
N LEU A 94 1.79 -4.09 -7.55
CA LEU A 94 0.93 -5.00 -8.29
C LEU A 94 -0.53 -4.68 -7.97
N ASP A 95 -1.20 -3.93 -8.84
CA ASP A 95 -2.65 -3.72 -8.74
C ASP A 95 -3.35 -4.92 -9.39
N ALA A 96 -4.07 -5.69 -8.56
CA ALA A 96 -4.79 -6.87 -9.04
C ALA A 96 -5.83 -6.53 -10.11
N ARG A 97 -6.39 -5.31 -10.10
CA ARG A 97 -7.53 -4.94 -10.94
C ARG A 97 -7.14 -4.79 -12.41
N PRO A 98 -8.10 -4.92 -13.35
CA PRO A 98 -7.99 -4.30 -14.65
C PRO A 98 -7.83 -2.78 -14.52
N LYS A 99 -7.01 -2.17 -15.37
CA LYS A 99 -6.79 -0.71 -15.38
C LYS A 99 -8.09 0.09 -15.45
N VAL A 100 -9.06 -0.37 -16.24
CA VAL A 100 -10.39 0.27 -16.35
C VAL A 100 -11.14 0.30 -15.02
N ASN A 101 -11.04 -0.77 -14.22
CA ASN A 101 -11.66 -0.84 -12.89
C ASN A 101 -10.92 0.06 -11.90
N ALA A 102 -9.60 0.19 -12.03
CA ALA A 102 -8.81 1.11 -11.22
C ALA A 102 -9.16 2.58 -11.53
N MET A 103 -9.34 2.94 -12.81
CA MET A 103 -9.84 4.25 -13.23
C MET A 103 -11.26 4.54 -12.74
N ALA A 104 -12.16 3.56 -12.78
CA ALA A 104 -13.51 3.71 -12.23
C ALA A 104 -13.48 3.94 -10.71
N ASN A 105 -12.55 3.30 -9.98
CA ASN A 105 -12.35 3.58 -8.56
C ASN A 105 -11.77 4.98 -8.32
N MET A 106 -10.88 5.46 -9.18
CA MET A 106 -10.37 6.84 -9.13
C MET A 106 -11.50 7.87 -9.25
N ALA A 107 -12.47 7.61 -10.13
CA ALA A 107 -13.68 8.44 -10.25
C ALA A 107 -14.53 8.46 -8.96
N ASN A 108 -14.47 7.39 -8.15
CA ASN A 108 -15.16 7.26 -6.87
C ASN A 108 -14.28 7.64 -5.65
N GLY A 109 -13.18 8.36 -5.86
CA GLY A 109 -12.31 8.87 -4.79
C GLY A 109 -11.19 7.92 -4.34
N GLY A 110 -11.15 6.69 -4.86
CA GLY A 110 -10.02 5.76 -4.74
C GLY A 110 -8.93 6.06 -5.76
N GLY A 111 -8.28 5.03 -6.29
CA GLY A 111 -7.30 5.20 -7.37
C GLY A 111 -6.16 4.19 -7.30
N TYR A 112 -5.01 4.57 -7.83
CA TYR A 112 -3.77 3.80 -7.88
C TYR A 112 -2.58 4.75 -7.82
N GLU A 113 -1.40 4.24 -7.51
CA GLU A 113 -0.18 5.01 -7.31
C GLU A 113 0.38 5.57 -8.63
N ASP A 114 0.79 6.83 -8.61
CA ASP A 114 1.56 7.50 -9.67
C ASP A 114 2.79 8.17 -9.03
N TYR A 115 3.69 7.33 -8.52
CA TYR A 115 4.80 7.75 -7.66
C TYR A 115 6.15 7.58 -8.32
N PRO A 116 7.12 8.46 -7.99
CA PRO A 116 8.49 8.29 -8.46
C PRO A 116 9.10 7.00 -7.90
N ASN A 117 9.97 6.36 -8.69
CA ASN A 117 10.75 5.17 -8.31
C ASN A 117 9.93 3.93 -7.93
N CYS A 118 8.67 3.87 -8.35
CA CYS A 118 7.85 2.66 -8.31
C CYS A 118 7.46 2.25 -9.74
N GLU A 119 7.25 0.96 -9.97
CA GLU A 119 6.68 0.43 -11.20
C GLU A 119 5.29 -0.12 -10.89
N LEU A 120 4.26 0.32 -11.62
CA LEU A 120 2.88 -0.12 -11.40
C LEU A 120 2.46 -1.08 -12.52
N GLU A 121 1.99 -2.26 -12.11
CA GLU A 121 1.46 -3.29 -13.01
C GLU A 121 -0.01 -3.60 -12.69
N PHE A 122 -0.81 -3.83 -13.74
CA PHE A 122 -2.22 -4.25 -13.61
C PHE A 122 -2.37 -5.71 -14.02
N HIS A 123 -2.95 -6.55 -13.16
CA HIS A 123 -3.05 -8.01 -13.38
C HIS A 123 -4.42 -8.50 -13.85
N ASN A 124 -5.34 -7.59 -14.19
CA ASN A 124 -6.61 -7.90 -14.86
C ASN A 124 -7.53 -8.92 -14.13
N ILE A 125 -7.43 -9.02 -12.81
CA ILE A 125 -8.30 -9.85 -11.98
C ILE A 125 -9.62 -9.14 -11.74
N GLN A 126 -10.71 -9.70 -12.25
CA GLN A 126 -12.04 -9.13 -12.13
C GLN A 126 -12.55 -9.10 -10.67
N ASN A 127 -13.56 -8.25 -10.43
CA ASN A 127 -14.14 -8.09 -9.10
C ASN A 127 -15.01 -9.30 -8.70
N ILE A 128 -15.43 -9.32 -7.43
CA ILE A 128 -16.23 -10.40 -6.85
C ILE A 128 -17.57 -10.66 -7.54
N HIS A 129 -18.13 -9.68 -8.26
CA HIS A 129 -19.40 -9.84 -8.97
C HIS A 129 -19.22 -10.67 -10.23
N VAL A 130 -18.14 -10.40 -10.98
CA VAL A 130 -17.78 -11.16 -12.17
C VAL A 130 -17.35 -12.59 -11.81
N MET A 131 -16.63 -12.77 -10.71
CA MET A 131 -16.19 -14.12 -10.28
C MET A 131 -17.33 -15.01 -9.78
N ARG A 132 -18.47 -14.41 -9.42
CA ARG A 132 -19.64 -15.12 -8.90
C ARG A 132 -20.58 -15.61 -9.99
N GLU A 133 -20.55 -14.97 -11.16
CA GLU A 133 -21.26 -15.41 -12.37
C GLU A 133 -20.69 -16.74 -12.89
#